data_AF-A0A1F9ALT9-F1
#
_entry.id   AF-A0A1F9ALT9-F1
#
_cell.length_a   1.000
_cell.length_b   1.000
_cell.length_c   1.000
_cell.angle_alpha   90.00
_cell.angle_beta   90.00
_cell.angle_gamma   90.00
#
_symmetry.space_group_name_H-M   'P 1'
#
loop_
_entity.id
_entity.type
_entity.pdbx_description
1 polymer ?
#
loop_
_entity_poly.entity_id
_entity_poly.type
_entity_poly.pdbx_seq_one_letter_code
_entity_poly.pdbx_strand_id
1 'polypeptide(L)' 'MSRSAKLKKLPREEAGEGLPGYKPRTEFGRKLLQIRTRYITSGGKLLNWEEIDRELKDLRERNA' A
#
# COMPACT_ATOMS: atom_id res chain seq x y z
N MET A 1 -31.72 8.56 6.25
CA MET A 1 -30.43 8.91 6.89
C MET A 1 -29.29 8.54 5.96
N SER A 2 -28.56 9.53 5.44
CA SER A 2 -27.52 9.36 4.40
C SER A 2 -26.20 8.87 5.00
N ARG A 3 -25.69 7.74 4.50
CA ARG A 3 -24.43 7.09 4.95
C ARG A 3 -23.15 7.81 4.45
N SER A 4 -23.25 9.06 4.01
CA SER A 4 -22.14 9.81 3.39
C SER A 4 -21.28 10.61 4.38
N ALA A 5 -21.58 10.57 5.69
CA ALA A 5 -20.91 11.41 6.70
C ALA A 5 -19.89 10.67 7.58
N LYS A 6 -19.13 9.70 7.03
CA LYS A 6 -18.05 9.05 7.80
C LYS A 6 -16.85 8.62 6.95
N LEU A 7 -16.48 9.42 5.94
CA LEU A 7 -15.10 9.47 5.45
C LEU A 7 -14.27 10.35 6.41
N LYS A 8 -14.24 9.99 7.70
CA LYS A 8 -13.33 10.63 8.65
C LYS A 8 -11.93 10.10 8.35
N LYS A 9 -11.10 11.00 7.79
CA LYS A 9 -9.63 11.01 7.75
C LYS A 9 -9.00 9.74 8.33
N LEU A 10 -8.72 8.75 7.49
CA LEU A 10 -7.70 7.77 7.80
C LEU A 10 -6.35 8.48 7.61
N PRO A 11 -5.50 8.59 8.63
CA PRO A 11 -4.17 9.14 8.47
C PRO A 11 -3.44 8.28 7.44
N ARG A 12 -3.00 8.90 6.34
CA ARG A 12 -2.31 8.22 5.22
C ARG A 12 -0.91 7.73 5.60
N GLU A 13 -0.44 8.04 6.81
CA GLU A 13 0.94 7.84 7.24
C GLU A 13 1.22 6.49 7.93
N GLU A 14 0.18 5.71 8.28
CA GLU A 14 0.35 4.43 8.99
C GLU A 14 -0.18 3.22 8.22
N ALA A 15 0.00 3.19 6.89
CA ALA A 15 -0.30 1.98 6.10
C ALA A 15 0.85 0.94 6.14
N GLY A 16 1.64 0.95 7.21
CA GLY A 16 2.52 -0.14 7.61
C GLY A 16 1.72 -1.19 8.37
N GLU A 17 1.91 -2.46 8.00
CA GLU A 17 1.12 -3.62 8.44
C GLU A 17 -0.35 -3.62 7.97
N GLY A 18 -0.78 -4.76 7.42
CA GLY A 18 -1.98 -4.83 6.59
C GLY A 18 -3.22 -4.29 7.28
N LEU A 19 -3.82 -3.21 6.73
CA LEU A 19 -5.07 -2.58 7.16
C LEU A 19 -6.01 -3.61 7.80
N PRO A 20 -6.01 -3.73 9.15
CA PRO A 20 -6.71 -4.81 9.81
C PRO A 20 -8.19 -4.72 9.50
N GLY A 21 -8.74 -5.76 8.88
CA GLY A 21 -10.15 -5.81 8.50
C GLY A 21 -10.53 -5.11 7.19
N TYR A 22 -9.57 -4.60 6.40
CA TYR A 22 -9.90 -4.09 5.06
C TYR A 22 -10.28 -5.23 4.12
N LYS A 23 -11.54 -5.24 3.67
CA LYS A 23 -12.07 -6.19 2.69
C LYS A 23 -12.40 -5.47 1.39
N PRO A 24 -11.61 -5.66 0.31
CA PRO A 24 -11.90 -5.05 -0.98
C PRO A 24 -13.24 -5.52 -1.54
N ARG A 25 -14.03 -4.57 -2.06
CA ARG A 25 -15.36 -4.86 -2.63
C ARG A 25 -15.30 -5.29 -4.09
N THR A 26 -14.25 -4.91 -4.80
CA THR A 26 -14.07 -5.17 -6.23
C THR A 26 -13.12 -6.34 -6.46
N GLU A 27 -13.27 -7.02 -7.59
CA GLU A 27 -12.32 -8.06 -8.03
C GLU A 27 -10.89 -7.53 -8.13
N PHE A 28 -10.74 -6.32 -8.69
CA PHE A 28 -9.43 -5.68 -8.80
C PHE A 28 -8.78 -5.47 -7.43
N GLY A 29 -9.54 -4.98 -6.45
CA GLY A 29 -9.04 -4.81 -5.09
C GLY A 29 -8.66 -6.14 -4.41
N ARG A 30 -9.43 -7.21 -4.64
CA ARG A 30 -9.08 -8.57 -4.15
C ARG A 30 -7.75 -9.04 -4.73
N LYS A 31 -7.55 -8.86 -6.03
CA LYS A 31 -6.29 -9.21 -6.73
C LYS A 31 -5.11 -8.42 -6.17
N LEU A 32 -5.25 -7.10 -6.00
CA LEU A 32 -4.19 -6.27 -5.40
C LEU A 32 -3.82 -6.74 -3.99
N LEU A 33 -4.81 -7.09 -3.17
CA LEU A 33 -4.55 -7.61 -1.83
C LEU A 33 -3.80 -8.95 -1.89
N GLN A 34 -4.18 -9.87 -2.79
CA GLN A 34 -3.46 -11.14 -2.97
C GLN A 34 -2.01 -10.93 -3.40
N ILE A 35 -1.76 -10.02 -4.35
CA ILE A 35 -0.40 -9.68 -4.82
C ILE A 35 0.43 -9.13 -3.66
N ARG A 36 -0.12 -8.17 -2.90
CA ARG A 36 0.54 -7.59 -1.72
C ARG A 36 0.88 -8.68 -0.71
N THR A 37 -0.08 -9.55 -0.36
CA THR A 37 0.15 -10.65 0.59
C THR A 37 1.27 -11.56 0.10
N ARG A 38 1.24 -11.98 -1.17
CA ARG A 38 2.26 -12.85 -1.74
C ARG A 38 3.65 -12.22 -1.64
N TYR A 39 3.79 -10.94 -2.00
CA TYR A 39 5.04 -10.21 -1.92
C TYR A 39 5.61 -10.17 -0.50
N ILE A 40 4.79 -9.84 0.49
CA ILE A 40 5.21 -9.82 1.91
C ILE A 40 5.61 -11.22 2.38
N THR A 41 4.80 -12.25 2.07
CA THR A 41 5.10 -13.63 2.49
C THR A 41 6.36 -14.20 1.85
N SER A 42 6.75 -13.70 0.67
CA SER A 42 8.03 -14.04 0.04
C SER A 42 9.24 -13.31 0.63
N GLY A 43 9.05 -12.50 1.68
CA GLY A 43 10.11 -11.70 2.30
C GLY A 43 10.27 -10.30 1.71
N GLY A 44 9.39 -9.90 0.78
CA GLY A 44 9.34 -8.55 0.25
C GLY A 44 8.96 -7.52 1.32
N LYS A 45 9.60 -6.35 1.29
CA LYS A 45 9.34 -5.25 2.22
C LYS A 45 8.61 -4.14 1.50
N LEU A 46 7.47 -3.71 2.04
CA LEU A 46 6.78 -2.54 1.52
C LEU A 46 7.58 -1.30 1.91
N LEU A 47 7.89 -0.49 0.91
CA LEU A 47 8.64 0.74 1.11
C LEU A 47 7.71 1.84 1.60
N ASN A 48 8.19 2.65 2.55
CA ASN A 48 7.60 3.94 2.86
C ASN A 48 7.98 4.98 1.78
N TRP A 49 7.46 6.20 1.91
CA TRP A 49 7.68 7.24 0.90
C TRP A 49 9.16 7.62 0.77
N GLU A 50 9.88 7.75 1.88
CA GLU A 50 11.30 8.07 1.91
C GLU A 50 12.17 6.96 1.29
N GLU A 51 11.77 5.69 1.46
CA GLU A 51 12.40 4.53 0.85
C GLU A 51 12.13 4.46 -0.66
N ILE A 52 10.91 4.79 -1.10
CA ILE A 52 10.57 4.90 -2.53
C ILE A 52 11.42 5.98 -3.19
N ASP A 53 11.53 7.17 -2.56
CA ASP A 53 12.29 8.27 -3.12
C ASP A 53 13.78 7.92 -3.26
N ARG A 54 14.34 7.24 -2.26
CA ARG A 54 15.72 6.73 -2.33
C ARG A 54 15.90 5.70 -3.45
N GLU A 55 15.03 4.70 -3.52
CA GLU A 55 15.10 3.66 -4.56
C GLU A 55 14.98 4.26 -5.97
N LEU A 56 14.09 5.23 -6.18
CA LEU A 56 13.93 5.92 -7.45
C LEU A 56 15.16 6.75 -7.83
N LYS A 57 15.80 7.39 -6.86
CA LYS A 57 17.05 8.11 -7.08
C LYS A 57 18.17 7.16 -7.49
N ASP A 58 18.38 6.10 -6.73
CA ASP A 58 19.39 5.09 -7.01
C ASP A 58 19.19 4.46 -8.41
N LEU A 59 17.94 4.19 -8.78
CA LEU A 59 17.61 3.63 -10.09
C LEU A 59 17.96 4.60 -11.23
N ARG A 60 17.77 5.91 -11.05
CA ARG A 60 18.18 6.91 -12.06
C ARG A 60 19.70 6.94 -12.20
N GLU A 61 20.44 6.86 -11.11
CA GLU A 61 21.90 6.87 -11.12
C GLU A 61 22.48 5.60 -11.76
N ARG A 62 21.84 4.44 -11.57
CA ARG A 62 22.28 3.17 -12.21
C ARG A 62 22.05 3.11 -13.72
N ASN A 63 21.14 3.92 -14.25
CA ASN A 63 20.76 3.94 -15.67
C ASN A 63 21.29 5.17 -16.43
N ALA A 64 22.06 6.03 -15.76
CA ALA A 64 22.74 7.17 -16.34
C ALA A 64 24.19 6.79 -16.71
#